data_AF-Q8STK7-F1
#
_entry.id   AF-Q8STK7-F1
#
_cell.length_a   1.000
_cell.length_b   1.000
_cell.length_c   1.000
_cell.angle_alpha   90.00
_cell.angle_beta   90.00
_cell.angle_gamma   90.00
#
_symmetry.space_group_name_H-M   'P 1'
#
loop_
_entity.id
_entity.type
_entity.pdbx_description
1 polymer ?
#
loop_
_entity_poly.entity_id
_entity_poly.type
_entity_poly.pdbx_seq_one_letter_code
_entity_poly.pdbx_strand_id
1 'polypeptide(L)'
;MLRELVDEDDFCRKLRMSKEENCKTGFYWLFYTLIHDPSLEILESLLSNYTLQDVINGLKHLIKFKFDRLTKNVCANILLIVRMMLDYEENIDTLIINLLRHHLVDEVYSMYKDKPKYFSNHSNSLVFLVFFCAQSSSRRGVFGDSSLSSRDFMFMRVKEMLQSPNSEEYKEKRMKRKAIHVSPEYPAFPFASYFSSRQLLTALFTPTPLNILSSQLSADLEMNVMFILEHEENFGFHLDLLFKNYIRNEDDACRVLRFIVNIPCPLNIGRVVNSLLDRYPASYVALVYDILFWNQKERLNGNLIEYLRGDNNKIVAKLTFLQEEWEPLRLAVESIKRKQEQTVENLARTIHNLNFNRYFGLVKEMEKWGTPVIPKEMYDRIIAESSEWDGYAQVYLWKIIGFQKIYLGLEVDAPKKIESLEALEGLEIVRNLSGLKKRQ
;
A
#
# COMPACT_ATOMS: atom_id res chain seq x y z
N MET A 1 25.28 4.13 -23.99
CA MET A 1 25.30 4.04 -22.51
C MET A 1 23.92 4.32 -21.93
N LEU A 2 23.28 5.41 -22.36
CA LEU A 2 21.91 5.80 -22.03
C LEU A 2 21.17 5.91 -23.37
N ARG A 3 20.08 5.16 -23.60
CA ARG A 3 19.23 5.41 -24.79
C ARG A 3 18.50 6.74 -24.53
N GLU A 4 18.83 7.77 -25.31
CA GLU A 4 18.18 9.10 -25.36
C GLU A 4 17.54 9.53 -24.03
N LEU A 5 18.35 9.99 -23.07
CA LEU A 5 17.83 10.70 -21.91
C LEU A 5 17.50 12.13 -22.31
N VAL A 6 16.21 12.42 -22.46
CA VAL A 6 15.69 13.81 -22.51
C VAL A 6 15.79 14.49 -21.13
N ASP A 7 16.04 13.71 -20.06
CA ASP A 7 16.22 14.17 -18.67
C ASP A 7 17.61 13.81 -18.10
N GLU A 8 18.65 14.52 -18.53
CA GLU A 8 19.96 14.43 -17.88
C GLU A 8 19.98 15.22 -16.58
N ASP A 9 19.73 14.54 -15.47
CA ASP A 9 20.08 15.07 -14.15
C ASP A 9 21.59 15.32 -14.03
N ASP A 10 21.96 16.13 -13.03
CA ASP A 10 23.33 16.59 -12.82
C ASP A 10 24.34 15.44 -12.70
N PHE A 11 23.94 14.32 -12.08
CA PHE A 11 24.79 13.14 -11.93
C PHE A 11 25.09 12.49 -13.28
N CYS A 12 24.06 12.20 -14.09
CA CYS A 12 24.23 11.60 -15.41
C CYS A 12 25.02 12.52 -16.35
N ARG A 13 24.79 13.83 -16.27
CA ARG A 13 25.53 14.84 -17.03
C ARG A 13 27.03 14.81 -16.68
N LYS A 14 27.38 14.84 -15.39
CA LYS A 14 28.78 14.75 -14.93
C LYS A 14 29.45 13.44 -15.34
N LEU A 15 28.72 12.33 -15.27
CA LEU A 15 29.19 11.02 -15.70
C LEU A 15 29.43 10.93 -17.21
N ARG A 16 28.65 11.66 -18.02
CA ARG A 16 28.86 11.75 -19.47
C ARG A 16 30.03 12.68 -19.81
N MET A 17 30.08 13.85 -19.18
CA MET A 17 31.13 14.85 -19.43
C MET A 17 32.52 14.34 -19.03
N SER A 18 32.63 13.49 -18.01
CA SER A 18 33.91 12.87 -17.63
C SER A 18 34.52 11.98 -18.72
N LYS A 19 33.73 11.55 -19.71
CA LYS A 19 34.23 10.86 -20.91
C LYS A 19 34.78 11.85 -21.95
N GLU A 20 34.15 13.01 -22.07
CA GLU A 20 34.39 13.99 -23.14
C GLU A 20 35.56 14.93 -22.81
N GLU A 21 35.71 15.26 -21.53
CA GLU A 21 36.90 15.96 -21.04
C GLU A 21 38.06 14.96 -20.99
N ASN A 22 39.21 15.29 -21.59
CA ASN A 22 40.45 14.48 -21.52
C ASN A 22 41.03 14.35 -20.09
N CYS A 23 40.23 14.60 -19.06
CA CYS A 23 40.57 14.51 -17.66
C CYS A 23 40.47 13.04 -17.21
N LYS A 24 41.62 12.35 -17.14
CA LYS A 24 41.72 10.95 -16.67
C LYS A 24 41.69 10.82 -15.14
N THR A 25 41.15 11.81 -14.44
CA THR A 25 41.20 11.89 -12.98
C THR A 25 39.86 12.36 -12.44
N GLY A 26 39.51 11.91 -11.24
CA GLY A 26 38.27 12.28 -10.57
C GLY A 26 37.27 11.13 -10.47
N PHE A 27 36.35 11.26 -9.51
CA PHE A 27 35.34 10.25 -9.17
C PHE A 27 34.53 9.80 -10.39
N TYR A 28 33.95 10.74 -11.14
CA TYR A 28 33.07 10.43 -12.26
C TYR A 28 33.79 9.70 -13.41
N TRP A 29 35.09 9.94 -13.60
CA TRP A 29 35.87 9.22 -14.62
C TRP A 29 36.18 7.79 -14.18
N LEU A 30 36.66 7.59 -12.95
CA LEU A 30 36.91 6.25 -12.39
C LEU A 30 35.61 5.44 -12.29
N PHE A 31 34.52 6.06 -11.84
CA PHE A 31 33.20 5.45 -11.74
C PHE A 31 32.63 5.07 -13.11
N TYR A 32 32.78 5.94 -14.11
CA TYR A 32 32.43 5.63 -15.51
C TYR A 32 33.23 4.42 -16.02
N THR A 33 34.53 4.41 -15.77
CA THR A 33 35.42 3.31 -16.20
C THR A 33 35.01 2.00 -15.56
N LEU A 34 34.74 2.00 -14.24
CA LEU A 34 34.26 0.83 -13.50
C LEU A 34 32.96 0.27 -14.07
N ILE A 35 31.99 1.13 -14.44
CA ILE A 35 30.71 0.71 -15.02
C ILE A 35 30.89 0.07 -16.40
N HIS A 36 31.93 0.45 -17.14
CA HIS A 36 32.20 -0.06 -18.48
C HIS A 36 33.06 -1.33 -18.48
N ASP A 37 34.06 -1.37 -17.61
CA ASP A 37 34.99 -2.48 -17.45
C ASP A 37 35.13 -2.81 -15.95
N PRO A 38 34.19 -3.60 -15.41
CA PRO A 38 34.17 -3.90 -13.99
C PRO A 38 35.32 -4.84 -13.61
N SER A 39 36.33 -4.30 -12.92
CA SER A 39 37.44 -5.05 -12.35
C SER A 39 37.65 -4.71 -10.87
N LEU A 40 38.22 -5.65 -10.12
CA LEU A 40 38.56 -5.44 -8.71
C LEU A 40 39.59 -4.32 -8.56
N GLU A 41 40.57 -4.24 -9.48
CA GLU A 41 41.60 -3.19 -9.49
C GLU A 41 41.00 -1.78 -9.61
N ILE A 42 40.03 -1.59 -10.52
CA ILE A 42 39.36 -0.28 -10.69
C ILE A 42 38.50 0.03 -9.46
N LEU A 43 37.81 -0.97 -8.90
CA LEU A 43 37.01 -0.79 -7.69
C LEU A 43 37.88 -0.39 -6.48
N GLU A 44 39.00 -1.08 -6.26
CA GLU A 44 39.96 -0.77 -5.19
C GLU A 44 40.58 0.62 -5.39
N SER A 45 40.92 0.98 -6.64
CA SER A 45 41.39 2.33 -6.97
C SER A 45 40.34 3.41 -6.67
N LEU A 46 39.06 3.13 -6.93
CA LEU A 46 37.99 4.06 -6.61
C LEU A 46 37.83 4.19 -5.08
N LEU A 47 37.86 3.08 -4.34
CA LEU A 47 37.69 3.04 -2.88
C LEU A 47 38.91 3.57 -2.11
N SER A 48 40.10 3.59 -2.72
CA SER A 48 41.28 4.22 -2.12
C SER A 48 41.24 5.75 -2.21
N ASN A 49 40.52 6.28 -3.21
CA ASN A 49 40.47 7.71 -3.50
C ASN A 49 39.16 8.39 -3.03
N TYR A 50 38.11 7.60 -2.80
CA TYR A 50 36.77 8.07 -2.44
C TYR A 50 36.13 7.18 -1.39
N THR A 51 35.14 7.70 -0.68
CA THR A 51 34.47 6.90 0.34
C THR A 51 33.62 5.81 -0.31
N LEU A 52 33.49 4.66 0.35
CA LEU A 52 32.56 3.61 -0.07
C LEU A 52 31.14 4.15 -0.27
N GLN A 53 30.71 5.09 0.60
CA GLN A 53 29.39 5.70 0.52
C GLN A 53 29.18 6.49 -0.79
N ASP A 54 30.21 7.13 -1.34
CA ASP A 54 30.13 7.82 -2.63
C ASP A 54 29.85 6.84 -3.77
N VAL A 55 30.54 5.69 -3.75
CA VAL A 55 30.35 4.61 -4.73
C VAL A 55 28.94 4.01 -4.60
N ILE A 56 28.50 3.73 -3.37
CA ILE A 56 27.13 3.26 -3.08
C ILE A 56 26.11 4.27 -3.59
N ASN A 57 26.30 5.56 -3.34
CA ASN A 57 25.36 6.60 -3.79
C ASN A 57 25.28 6.69 -5.32
N GLY A 58 26.42 6.61 -6.01
CA GLY A 58 26.46 6.58 -7.48
C GLY A 58 25.72 5.36 -8.05
N LEU A 59 25.99 4.16 -7.52
CA LEU A 59 25.32 2.93 -7.96
C LEU A 59 23.84 2.96 -7.63
N LYS A 60 23.47 3.39 -6.43
CA LYS A 60 22.08 3.55 -5.98
C LYS A 60 21.33 4.50 -6.91
N HIS A 61 21.92 5.61 -7.32
CA HIS A 61 21.28 6.54 -8.24
C HIS A 61 20.96 5.86 -9.59
N LEU A 62 21.95 5.18 -10.18
CA LEU A 62 21.77 4.46 -11.44
C LEU A 62 20.74 3.33 -11.33
N ILE A 63 20.84 2.49 -10.29
CA ILE A 63 19.91 1.38 -10.07
C ILE A 63 18.51 1.93 -9.79
N LYS A 64 18.34 2.89 -8.88
CA LYS A 64 17.01 3.34 -8.48
C LYS A 64 16.27 4.09 -9.60
N PHE A 65 16.96 4.94 -10.36
CA PHE A 65 16.30 5.91 -11.26
C PHE A 65 16.54 5.67 -12.74
N LYS A 66 17.60 4.94 -13.12
CA LYS A 66 18.02 4.84 -14.53
C LYS A 66 18.06 3.42 -15.07
N PHE A 67 17.96 2.40 -14.22
CA PHE A 67 18.28 1.01 -14.56
C PHE A 67 17.57 0.48 -15.80
N ASP A 68 16.25 0.69 -15.93
CA ASP A 68 15.46 0.25 -17.08
C ASP A 68 15.86 0.93 -18.41
N ARG A 69 16.57 2.06 -18.33
CA ARG A 69 17.06 2.85 -19.48
C ARG A 69 18.51 2.53 -19.85
N LEU A 70 19.22 1.78 -18.99
CA LEU A 70 20.61 1.38 -19.23
C LEU A 70 20.66 0.26 -20.29
N THR A 71 21.77 0.19 -21.01
CA THR A 71 22.03 -0.93 -21.91
C THR A 71 22.26 -2.22 -21.12
N LYS A 72 21.86 -3.39 -21.66
CA LYS A 72 22.04 -4.70 -21.00
C LYS A 72 23.46 -4.94 -20.46
N ASN A 73 24.49 -4.56 -21.22
CA ASN A 73 25.89 -4.71 -20.79
C ASN A 73 26.20 -3.89 -19.51
N VAL A 74 25.71 -2.65 -19.46
CA VAL A 74 25.88 -1.78 -18.28
C VAL A 74 25.14 -2.36 -17.07
N CYS A 75 23.92 -2.89 -17.26
CA CYS A 75 23.20 -3.57 -16.18
C CYS A 75 23.98 -4.78 -15.64
N ALA A 76 24.53 -5.60 -16.54
CA ALA A 76 25.35 -6.76 -16.18
C ALA A 76 26.62 -6.34 -15.42
N ASN A 77 27.28 -5.26 -15.85
CA ASN A 77 28.45 -4.72 -15.18
C ASN A 77 28.11 -4.19 -13.77
N ILE A 78 26.99 -3.47 -13.62
CA ILE A 78 26.50 -3.01 -12.30
C ILE A 78 26.27 -4.21 -11.37
N LEU A 79 25.65 -5.29 -11.86
CA LEU A 79 25.46 -6.51 -11.08
C LEU A 79 26.79 -7.14 -10.64
N LEU A 80 27.80 -7.14 -11.52
CA LEU A 80 29.13 -7.63 -11.19
C LEU A 80 29.82 -6.75 -10.13
N ILE A 81 29.70 -5.42 -10.25
CA ILE A 81 30.23 -4.47 -9.26
C ILE A 81 29.59 -4.71 -7.89
N VAL A 82 28.26 -4.78 -7.83
CA VAL A 82 27.55 -5.07 -6.56
C VAL A 82 27.99 -6.40 -5.97
N ARG A 83 28.20 -7.43 -6.81
CA ARG A 83 28.71 -8.73 -6.37
C ARG A 83 30.13 -8.63 -5.78
N MET A 84 31.03 -7.87 -6.39
CA MET A 84 32.37 -7.61 -5.84
C MET A 84 32.28 -6.84 -4.51
N MET A 85 31.36 -5.88 -4.39
CA MET A 85 31.20 -5.08 -3.19
C MET A 85 30.74 -5.88 -1.96
N LEU A 86 30.12 -7.06 -2.15
CA LEU A 86 29.73 -7.94 -1.04
C LEU A 86 30.94 -8.46 -0.23
N ASP A 87 32.14 -8.49 -0.83
CA ASP A 87 33.36 -8.96 -0.17
C ASP A 87 33.92 -7.98 0.87
N TYR A 88 33.49 -6.72 0.84
CA TYR A 88 33.93 -5.72 1.81
C TYR A 88 33.13 -5.77 3.12
N GLU A 89 32.10 -6.62 3.23
CA GLU A 89 31.21 -6.82 4.39
C GLU A 89 30.52 -5.55 4.95
N GLU A 90 30.72 -4.40 4.33
CA GLU A 90 30.08 -3.12 4.61
C GLU A 90 28.62 -3.10 4.12
N ASN A 91 27.75 -2.33 4.76
CA ASN A 91 26.31 -2.34 4.47
C ASN A 91 25.99 -1.72 3.09
N ILE A 92 25.70 -2.59 2.11
CA ILE A 92 25.22 -2.23 0.77
C ILE A 92 23.75 -2.63 0.54
N ASP A 93 22.98 -2.87 1.60
CA ASP A 93 21.61 -3.39 1.52
C ASP A 93 20.70 -2.55 0.62
N THR A 94 20.92 -1.24 0.57
CA THR A 94 20.17 -0.35 -0.32
C THR A 94 20.35 -0.70 -1.80
N LEU A 95 21.54 -1.16 -2.21
CA LEU A 95 21.79 -1.60 -3.59
C LEU A 95 21.02 -2.89 -3.86
N ILE A 96 21.13 -3.87 -2.97
CA ILE A 96 20.44 -5.16 -3.06
C ILE A 96 18.93 -4.97 -3.13
N ILE A 97 18.36 -4.17 -2.25
CA ILE A 97 16.93 -3.87 -2.23
C ILE A 97 16.52 -3.21 -3.56
N ASN A 98 17.26 -2.23 -4.07
CA ASN A 98 16.92 -1.59 -5.35
C ASN A 98 17.04 -2.56 -6.55
N LEU A 99 17.98 -3.50 -6.54
CA LEU A 99 18.03 -4.57 -7.55
C LEU A 99 16.78 -5.47 -7.47
N LEU A 100 16.33 -5.81 -6.26
CA LEU A 100 15.09 -6.56 -6.06
C LEU A 100 13.86 -5.76 -6.53
N ARG A 101 13.82 -4.43 -6.34
CA ARG A 101 12.76 -3.56 -6.89
C ARG A 101 12.65 -3.63 -8.42
N HIS A 102 13.74 -3.99 -9.10
CA HIS A 102 13.77 -4.28 -10.54
C HIS A 102 13.46 -5.74 -10.89
N HIS A 103 12.96 -6.51 -9.91
CA HIS A 103 12.61 -7.93 -10.03
C HIS A 103 13.78 -8.85 -10.44
N LEU A 104 15.03 -8.46 -10.14
CA LEU A 104 16.24 -9.27 -10.36
C LEU A 104 16.44 -10.33 -9.27
N VAL A 105 15.40 -11.13 -9.03
CA VAL A 105 15.35 -12.09 -7.92
C VAL A 105 16.40 -13.19 -8.11
N ASP A 106 16.61 -13.67 -9.33
CA ASP A 106 17.54 -14.74 -9.62
C ASP A 106 19.00 -14.30 -9.46
N GLU A 107 19.32 -13.08 -9.89
CA GLU A 107 20.66 -12.49 -9.77
C GLU A 107 21.02 -12.27 -8.31
N VAL A 108 20.12 -11.67 -7.53
CA VAL A 108 20.34 -11.43 -6.09
C VAL A 108 20.37 -12.76 -5.32
N TYR A 109 19.53 -13.72 -5.69
CA TYR A 109 19.57 -15.05 -5.08
C TYR A 109 20.89 -15.79 -5.39
N SER A 110 21.45 -15.64 -6.59
CA SER A 110 22.80 -16.13 -6.88
C SER A 110 23.85 -15.44 -6.02
N MET A 111 23.77 -14.12 -5.83
CA MET A 111 24.68 -13.41 -4.92
C MET A 111 24.59 -13.93 -3.49
N TYR A 112 23.38 -14.25 -3.01
CA TYR A 112 23.18 -14.89 -1.71
C TYR A 112 23.85 -16.25 -1.59
N LYS A 113 23.75 -17.10 -2.63
CA LYS A 113 24.44 -18.40 -2.65
C LYS A 113 25.95 -18.26 -2.62
N ASP A 114 26.48 -17.28 -3.34
CA ASP A 114 27.92 -17.09 -3.49
C ASP A 114 28.54 -16.44 -2.25
N LYS A 115 27.80 -15.55 -1.57
CA LYS A 115 28.25 -14.76 -0.43
C LYS A 115 27.27 -14.83 0.77
N PRO A 116 26.97 -16.03 1.32
CA PRO A 116 25.95 -16.20 2.34
C PRO A 116 26.25 -15.43 3.64
N LYS A 117 27.54 -15.30 3.99
CA LYS A 117 28.00 -14.59 5.19
C LYS A 117 27.54 -13.13 5.23
N TYR A 118 27.57 -12.43 4.09
CA TYR A 118 27.08 -11.05 4.00
C TYR A 118 25.61 -10.96 4.43
N PHE A 119 24.74 -11.80 3.85
CA PHE A 119 23.31 -11.77 4.11
C PHE A 119 22.95 -12.24 5.53
N SER A 120 23.77 -13.09 6.14
CA SER A 120 23.62 -13.44 7.57
C SER A 120 23.94 -12.26 8.50
N ASN A 121 24.91 -11.42 8.14
CA ASN A 121 25.29 -10.24 8.91
C ASN A 121 24.36 -9.03 8.65
N HIS A 122 23.77 -8.95 7.46
CA HIS A 122 22.90 -7.86 7.03
C HIS A 122 21.46 -8.35 6.85
N SER A 123 20.72 -8.41 7.96
CA SER A 123 19.38 -9.03 8.01
C SER A 123 18.34 -8.33 7.13
N ASN A 124 18.49 -7.02 6.85
CA ASN A 124 17.52 -6.29 6.03
C ASN A 124 17.53 -6.81 4.59
N SER A 125 18.68 -6.87 3.92
CA SER A 125 18.73 -7.39 2.53
C SER A 125 18.22 -8.84 2.43
N LEU A 126 18.49 -9.67 3.45
CA LEU A 126 17.97 -11.04 3.51
C LEU A 126 16.43 -11.06 3.61
N VAL A 127 15.81 -10.26 4.48
CA VAL A 127 14.35 -10.21 4.62
C VAL A 127 13.68 -9.82 3.30
N PHE A 128 14.22 -8.84 2.58
CA PHE A 128 13.69 -8.46 1.26
C PHE A 128 13.91 -9.57 0.23
N LEU A 129 15.08 -10.23 0.20
CA LEU A 129 15.31 -11.36 -0.71
C LEU A 129 14.32 -12.50 -0.44
N VAL A 130 14.11 -12.88 0.83
CA VAL A 130 13.13 -13.92 1.20
C VAL A 130 11.73 -13.52 0.72
N PHE A 131 11.34 -12.27 0.94
CA PHE A 131 10.05 -11.75 0.47
C PHE A 131 9.89 -11.89 -1.04
N PHE A 132 10.85 -11.40 -1.82
CA PHE A 132 10.80 -11.48 -3.29
C PHE A 132 10.83 -12.91 -3.81
N CYS A 133 11.60 -13.81 -3.17
CA CYS A 133 11.58 -15.23 -3.48
C CYS A 133 10.20 -15.84 -3.21
N ALA A 134 9.55 -15.51 -2.09
CA ALA A 134 8.21 -15.98 -1.75
C ALA A 134 7.13 -15.49 -2.75
N GLN A 135 7.32 -14.32 -3.36
CA GLN A 135 6.44 -13.82 -4.41
C GLN A 135 6.73 -14.43 -5.80
N SER A 136 7.96 -14.85 -6.05
CA SER A 136 8.37 -15.43 -7.33
C SER A 136 7.80 -16.83 -7.54
N SER A 137 7.33 -17.11 -8.75
CA SER A 137 6.88 -18.46 -9.15
C SER A 137 8.02 -19.47 -9.19
N SER A 138 9.25 -19.04 -9.48
CA SER A 138 10.43 -19.92 -9.61
C SER A 138 11.17 -20.17 -8.29
N ARG A 139 10.99 -19.31 -7.29
CA ARG A 139 11.77 -19.33 -6.03
C ARG A 139 10.93 -19.46 -4.75
N ARG A 140 9.62 -19.65 -4.86
CA ARG A 140 8.68 -19.61 -3.72
C ARG A 140 9.02 -20.53 -2.54
N GLY A 141 9.59 -21.71 -2.80
CA GLY A 141 9.88 -22.72 -1.78
C GLY A 141 11.34 -22.79 -1.34
N VAL A 142 12.17 -21.83 -1.75
CA VAL A 142 13.61 -21.87 -1.51
C VAL A 142 13.97 -21.61 -0.06
N PHE A 143 13.21 -20.74 0.61
CA PHE A 143 13.36 -20.49 2.04
C PHE A 143 12.25 -21.24 2.81
N GLY A 144 12.59 -21.73 4.00
CA GLY A 144 11.65 -22.46 4.85
C GLY A 144 10.61 -21.55 5.50
N ASP A 145 9.50 -22.13 5.97
CA ASP A 145 8.39 -21.41 6.61
C ASP A 145 8.81 -20.51 7.77
N SER A 146 9.89 -20.85 8.47
CA SER A 146 10.45 -20.07 9.59
C SER A 146 11.00 -18.70 9.19
N SER A 147 11.26 -18.48 7.90
CA SER A 147 11.77 -17.22 7.36
C SER A 147 10.66 -16.22 7.02
N LEU A 148 9.40 -16.66 7.02
CA LEU A 148 8.26 -15.85 6.64
C LEU A 148 7.80 -15.04 7.86
N SER A 149 7.91 -13.72 7.78
CA SER A 149 7.71 -12.84 8.94
C SER A 149 6.35 -12.15 8.98
N SER A 150 5.69 -12.02 7.83
CA SER A 150 4.45 -11.24 7.69
C SER A 150 3.55 -11.78 6.58
N ARG A 151 2.29 -11.34 6.59
CA ARG A 151 1.22 -11.97 5.82
C ARG A 151 1.44 -11.92 4.31
N ASP A 152 2.05 -10.87 3.78
CA ASP A 152 2.22 -10.74 2.34
C ASP A 152 3.26 -11.70 1.77
N PHE A 153 4.13 -12.31 2.60
CA PHE A 153 4.98 -13.41 2.16
C PHE A 153 4.16 -14.58 1.63
N MET A 154 2.92 -14.73 2.09
CA MET A 154 1.98 -15.76 1.66
C MET A 154 0.99 -15.30 0.59
N PHE A 155 1.04 -14.02 0.17
CA PHE A 155 0.04 -13.40 -0.69
C PHE A 155 -0.19 -14.18 -1.99
N MET A 156 0.87 -14.48 -2.75
CA MET A 156 0.73 -15.20 -4.02
C MET A 156 0.16 -16.61 -3.84
N ARG A 157 0.52 -17.30 -2.74
CA ARG A 157 0.00 -18.63 -2.44
C ARG A 157 -1.50 -18.57 -2.14
N VAL A 158 -1.94 -17.61 -1.34
CA VAL A 158 -3.37 -17.41 -1.03
C VAL A 158 -4.15 -16.94 -2.26
N LYS A 159 -3.57 -16.04 -3.08
CA LYS A 159 -4.16 -15.57 -4.35
C LYS A 159 -4.46 -16.74 -5.28
N GLU A 160 -3.49 -17.62 -5.50
CA GLU A 160 -3.66 -18.81 -6.35
C GLU A 160 -4.73 -19.77 -5.80
N MET A 161 -4.77 -19.97 -4.48
CA MET A 161 -5.80 -20.79 -3.82
C MET A 161 -7.20 -20.21 -4.01
N LEU A 162 -7.34 -18.89 -3.93
CA LEU A 162 -8.60 -18.18 -4.15
C LEU A 162 -9.07 -18.21 -5.61
N GLN A 163 -8.12 -18.17 -6.55
CA GLN A 163 -8.41 -18.15 -7.97
C GLN A 163 -8.62 -19.56 -8.58
N SER A 164 -8.23 -20.62 -7.86
CA SER A 164 -8.33 -22.02 -8.33
C SER A 164 -9.23 -22.92 -7.45
N PRO A 165 -10.51 -22.58 -7.20
CA PRO A 165 -11.37 -23.35 -6.30
C PRO A 165 -11.73 -24.76 -6.80
N ASN A 166 -11.43 -25.09 -8.06
CA ASN A 166 -11.84 -26.32 -8.73
C ASN A 166 -10.74 -27.34 -9.02
N SER A 167 -9.48 -27.12 -8.62
CA SER A 167 -8.45 -28.14 -8.88
C SER A 167 -8.76 -29.41 -8.08
N GLU A 168 -8.64 -30.58 -8.70
CA GLU A 168 -8.83 -31.89 -8.06
C GLU A 168 -7.93 -32.04 -6.82
N GLU A 169 -6.71 -31.48 -6.89
CA GLU A 169 -5.77 -31.42 -5.78
C GLU A 169 -6.29 -30.59 -4.58
N TYR A 170 -7.03 -29.51 -4.85
CA TYR A 170 -7.69 -28.67 -3.85
C TYR A 170 -8.86 -29.40 -3.19
N LYS A 171 -9.68 -30.12 -3.98
CA LYS A 171 -10.82 -30.91 -3.48
C LYS A 171 -10.37 -32.11 -2.64
N GLU A 172 -9.38 -32.88 -3.09
CA GLU A 172 -8.83 -34.02 -2.34
C GLU A 172 -8.20 -33.61 -1.00
N LYS A 173 -7.45 -32.49 -0.98
CA LYS A 173 -6.80 -31.98 0.23
C LYS A 173 -7.79 -31.39 1.23
N ARG A 174 -8.89 -30.80 0.77
CA ARG A 174 -10.02 -30.32 1.60
C ARG A 174 -10.80 -31.48 2.24
N MET A 175 -10.96 -32.60 1.54
CA MET A 175 -11.68 -33.77 2.06
C MET A 175 -10.88 -34.56 3.10
N LYS A 176 -9.54 -34.66 2.97
CA LYS A 176 -8.71 -35.49 3.87
C LYS A 176 -8.49 -34.94 5.28
N ARG A 177 -8.90 -33.70 5.62
CA ARG A 177 -8.50 -33.05 6.89
C ARG A 177 -9.57 -32.20 7.56
N LYS A 178 -10.85 -32.57 7.43
CA LYS A 178 -11.99 -31.99 8.20
C LYS A 178 -11.93 -32.26 9.72
N ALA A 179 -10.89 -32.91 10.25
CA ALA A 179 -10.88 -33.48 11.60
C ALA A 179 -9.79 -32.96 12.57
N ILE A 180 -9.06 -31.88 12.28
CA ILE A 180 -7.95 -31.48 13.15
C ILE A 180 -8.00 -29.99 13.54
N HIS A 181 -8.23 -29.79 14.85
CA HIS A 181 -8.04 -28.63 15.71
C HIS A 181 -8.49 -27.23 15.27
N VAL A 182 -9.57 -26.78 15.91
CA VAL A 182 -9.84 -25.37 16.20
C VAL A 182 -8.83 -24.92 17.26
N SER A 183 -7.81 -24.14 16.87
CA SER A 183 -7.00 -23.42 17.85
C SER A 183 -7.86 -22.31 18.47
N PRO A 184 -7.93 -22.18 19.81
CA PRO A 184 -8.68 -21.10 20.46
C PRO A 184 -8.04 -19.72 20.23
N GLU A 185 -6.81 -19.66 19.71
CA GLU A 185 -6.04 -18.43 19.53
C GLU A 185 -6.35 -17.70 18.21
N TYR A 186 -6.92 -18.38 17.22
CA TYR A 186 -7.12 -17.84 15.87
C TYR A 186 -8.54 -18.12 15.35
N PRO A 187 -9.16 -17.19 14.60
CA PRO A 187 -10.44 -17.47 13.96
C PRO A 187 -10.28 -18.67 13.03
N ALA A 188 -11.30 -19.54 12.96
CA ALA A 188 -11.33 -20.57 11.93
C ALA A 188 -11.32 -19.88 10.55
N PHE A 189 -10.62 -20.42 9.56
CA PHE A 189 -10.74 -19.93 8.17
C PHE A 189 -10.50 -21.10 7.21
N PRO A 190 -10.98 -21.05 5.96
CA PRO A 190 -11.00 -22.21 5.04
C PRO A 190 -9.63 -22.82 4.77
N PHE A 191 -8.56 -22.09 5.06
CA PHE A 191 -7.17 -22.49 4.85
C PHE A 191 -6.37 -22.68 6.14
N ALA A 192 -6.99 -22.57 7.32
CA ALA A 192 -6.28 -22.75 8.60
C ALA A 192 -5.57 -24.11 8.68
N SER A 193 -6.20 -25.14 8.11
CA SER A 193 -5.63 -26.50 8.00
C SER A 193 -4.48 -26.62 7.00
N TYR A 194 -4.36 -25.69 6.05
CA TYR A 194 -3.24 -25.59 5.11
C TYR A 194 -2.02 -24.90 5.75
N PHE A 195 -2.27 -24.03 6.73
CA PHE A 195 -1.25 -23.37 7.55
C PHE A 195 -1.13 -24.09 8.89
N SER A 196 -0.75 -25.37 8.87
CA SER A 196 -0.63 -26.18 10.09
C SER A 196 0.57 -25.80 10.97
N SER A 197 1.53 -25.03 10.45
CA SER A 197 2.66 -24.56 11.24
C SER A 197 2.27 -23.27 11.99
N ARG A 198 2.56 -23.24 13.30
CA ARG A 198 2.34 -22.07 14.15
C ARG A 198 3.03 -20.81 13.59
N GLN A 199 4.17 -21.00 12.93
CA GLN A 199 4.94 -19.94 12.29
C GLN A 199 4.20 -19.34 11.09
N LEU A 200 3.64 -20.16 10.20
CA LEU A 200 2.84 -19.68 9.06
C LEU A 200 1.59 -18.92 9.52
N LEU A 201 0.91 -19.42 10.55
CA LEU A 201 -0.23 -18.71 11.14
C LEU A 201 0.21 -17.37 11.72
N THR A 202 1.31 -17.35 12.47
CA THR A 202 1.87 -16.11 13.04
C THR A 202 2.19 -15.09 11.94
N ALA A 203 2.80 -15.54 10.84
CA ALA A 203 3.09 -14.68 9.68
C ALA A 203 1.79 -14.13 9.07
N LEU A 204 0.77 -14.97 8.81
CA LEU A 204 -0.52 -14.54 8.26
C LEU A 204 -1.24 -13.48 9.12
N PHE A 205 -1.14 -13.60 10.43
CA PHE A 205 -1.74 -12.63 11.35
C PHE A 205 -0.83 -11.45 11.68
N THR A 206 0.35 -11.35 11.06
CA THR A 206 1.27 -10.22 11.24
C THR A 206 1.17 -9.29 10.03
N PRO A 207 0.82 -8.00 10.21
CA PRO A 207 0.77 -7.02 9.12
C PRO A 207 2.12 -6.86 8.44
N THR A 208 2.10 -6.67 7.13
CA THR A 208 3.33 -6.41 6.38
C THR A 208 3.71 -4.94 6.49
N PRO A 209 4.94 -4.61 6.88
CA PRO A 209 5.44 -3.24 6.87
C PRO A 209 5.36 -2.57 5.48
N LEU A 210 4.99 -1.28 5.44
CA LEU A 210 4.81 -0.52 4.20
C LEU A 210 6.07 -0.47 3.33
N ASN A 211 7.27 -0.45 3.92
CA ASN A 211 8.53 -0.47 3.17
C ASN A 211 8.73 -1.76 2.36
N ILE A 212 8.25 -2.91 2.86
CA ILE A 212 8.26 -4.18 2.12
C ILE A 212 7.27 -4.11 0.95
N LEU A 213 6.06 -3.61 1.19
CA LEU A 213 5.04 -3.45 0.13
C LEU A 213 5.49 -2.46 -0.95
N SER A 214 6.00 -1.29 -0.56
CA SER A 214 6.57 -0.27 -1.45
C SER A 214 7.71 -0.83 -2.31
N SER A 215 8.53 -1.75 -1.78
CA SER A 215 9.61 -2.34 -2.56
C SER A 215 9.13 -3.19 -3.74
N GLN A 216 7.89 -3.66 -3.75
CA GLN A 216 7.36 -4.37 -4.92
C GLN A 216 7.13 -3.47 -6.13
N LEU A 217 7.21 -2.15 -5.96
CA LEU A 217 7.08 -1.17 -7.02
C LEU A 217 8.46 -0.62 -7.40
N SER A 218 8.67 -0.36 -8.69
CA SER A 218 9.79 0.50 -9.11
C SER A 218 9.63 1.91 -8.53
N ALA A 219 10.72 2.66 -8.41
CA ALA A 219 10.66 4.03 -7.88
C ALA A 219 9.75 4.92 -8.73
N ASP A 220 9.79 4.75 -10.06
CA ASP A 220 8.95 5.51 -10.99
C ASP A 220 7.47 5.12 -10.83
N LEU A 221 7.14 3.84 -10.72
CA LEU A 221 5.75 3.39 -10.52
C LEU A 221 5.20 3.91 -9.18
N GLU A 222 5.96 3.79 -8.10
CA GLU A 222 5.59 4.32 -6.79
C GLU A 222 5.27 5.82 -6.86
N MET A 223 6.16 6.62 -7.49
CA MET A 223 5.97 8.06 -7.64
C MET A 223 4.73 8.41 -8.48
N ASN A 224 4.50 7.70 -9.59
CA ASN A 224 3.34 7.95 -10.45
C ASN A 224 2.02 7.55 -9.77
N VAL A 225 2.01 6.47 -8.99
CA VAL A 225 0.85 6.09 -8.17
C VAL A 225 0.57 7.16 -7.12
N MET A 226 1.59 7.60 -6.37
CA MET A 226 1.44 8.66 -5.37
C MET A 226 0.91 9.95 -6.01
N PHE A 227 1.46 10.35 -7.16
CA PHE A 227 1.01 11.54 -7.87
C PHE A 227 -0.48 11.50 -8.20
N ILE A 228 -0.98 10.40 -8.78
CA ILE A 228 -2.40 10.25 -9.16
C ILE A 228 -3.33 10.16 -7.95
N LEU A 229 -2.83 9.59 -6.86
CA LEU A 229 -3.57 9.52 -5.60
C LEU A 229 -3.79 10.89 -4.96
N GLU A 230 -2.85 11.82 -5.16
CA GLU A 230 -2.86 13.17 -4.58
C GLU A 230 -3.46 14.25 -5.51
N HIS A 231 -3.40 14.07 -6.83
CA HIS A 231 -3.80 15.09 -7.80
C HIS A 231 -5.03 14.66 -8.62
N GLU A 232 -6.03 15.52 -8.76
CA GLU A 232 -7.26 15.25 -9.53
C GLU A 232 -7.17 15.67 -11.00
N GLU A 233 -6.30 16.63 -11.33
CA GLU A 233 -6.16 17.17 -12.67
C GLU A 233 -5.68 16.10 -13.66
N ASN A 234 -6.34 16.03 -14.83
CA ASN A 234 -5.99 15.10 -15.89
C ASN A 234 -5.91 13.62 -15.46
N PHE A 235 -6.68 13.22 -14.43
CA PHE A 235 -6.66 11.86 -13.87
C PHE A 235 -6.69 10.75 -14.93
N GLY A 236 -7.57 10.86 -15.94
CA GLY A 236 -7.69 9.86 -17.01
C GLY A 236 -6.42 9.70 -17.82
N PHE A 237 -5.78 10.81 -18.20
CA PHE A 237 -4.52 10.79 -18.94
C PHE A 237 -3.39 10.13 -18.13
N HIS A 238 -3.24 10.50 -16.86
CA HIS A 238 -2.20 9.93 -16.00
C HIS A 238 -2.44 8.44 -15.70
N LEU A 239 -3.70 8.05 -15.51
CA LEU A 239 -4.09 6.65 -15.34
C LEU A 239 -3.79 5.82 -16.60
N ASP A 240 -4.06 6.34 -17.79
CA ASP A 240 -3.73 5.68 -19.05
C ASP A 240 -2.22 5.48 -19.21
N LEU A 241 -1.42 6.47 -18.81
CA LEU A 241 0.04 6.35 -18.78
C LEU A 241 0.51 5.27 -17.79
N LEU A 242 -0.11 5.18 -16.61
CA LEU A 242 0.20 4.11 -15.64
C LEU A 242 -0.03 2.73 -16.25
N PHE A 243 -1.18 2.51 -16.88
CA PHE A 243 -1.49 1.23 -17.51
C PHE A 243 -0.60 0.93 -18.71
N LYS A 244 -0.29 1.94 -19.52
CA LYS A 244 0.55 1.77 -20.70
C LYS A 244 1.98 1.38 -20.33
N ASN A 245 2.55 2.06 -19.34
CA ASN A 245 3.98 1.99 -19.07
C ASN A 245 4.34 0.96 -17.99
N TYR A 246 3.49 0.80 -16.96
CA TYR A 246 3.86 0.09 -15.74
C TYR A 246 2.94 -1.08 -15.37
N ILE A 247 1.61 -0.93 -15.46
CA ILE A 247 0.66 -1.94 -14.99
C ILE A 247 0.15 -2.79 -16.15
N ARG A 248 0.86 -3.88 -16.47
CA ARG A 248 0.68 -4.64 -17.70
C ARG A 248 -0.11 -5.93 -17.51
N ASN A 249 -0.23 -6.40 -16.28
CA ASN A 249 -0.88 -7.65 -15.93
C ASN A 249 -1.51 -7.58 -14.52
N GLU A 250 -2.18 -8.67 -14.16
CA GLU A 250 -2.87 -8.84 -12.88
C GLU A 250 -1.92 -8.79 -11.66
N ASP A 251 -0.68 -9.25 -11.80
CA ASP A 251 0.30 -9.25 -10.71
C ASP A 251 0.79 -7.83 -10.43
N ASP A 252 1.06 -7.04 -11.47
CA ASP A 252 1.39 -5.61 -11.33
C ASP A 252 0.24 -4.86 -10.65
N ALA A 253 -1.00 -5.15 -11.06
CA ALA A 253 -2.19 -4.57 -10.43
C ALA A 253 -2.31 -4.96 -8.95
N CYS A 254 -2.09 -6.22 -8.60
CA CYS A 254 -2.07 -6.66 -7.20
C CYS A 254 -1.03 -5.93 -6.37
N ARG A 255 0.21 -5.77 -6.87
CA ARG A 255 1.28 -5.05 -6.17
C ARG A 255 0.89 -3.60 -5.90
N VAL A 256 0.35 -2.93 -6.92
CA VAL A 256 -0.15 -1.55 -6.78
C VAL A 256 -1.29 -1.48 -5.76
N LEU A 257 -2.27 -2.38 -5.81
CA LEU A 257 -3.37 -2.40 -4.84
C LEU A 257 -2.90 -2.69 -3.40
N ARG A 258 -1.95 -3.63 -3.21
CA ARG A 258 -1.34 -3.90 -1.90
C ARG A 258 -0.60 -2.68 -1.35
N PHE A 259 0.04 -1.90 -2.21
CA PHE A 259 0.66 -0.64 -1.83
C PHE A 259 -0.40 0.41 -1.46
N ILE A 260 -1.36 0.71 -2.34
CA ILE A 260 -2.38 1.76 -2.17
C ILE A 260 -3.20 1.55 -0.89
N VAL A 261 -3.61 0.32 -0.60
CA VAL A 261 -4.44 -0.01 0.57
C VAL A 261 -3.71 0.21 1.90
N ASN A 262 -2.39 0.42 1.87
CA ASN A 262 -1.57 0.68 3.04
C ASN A 262 -1.10 2.15 3.13
N ILE A 263 -1.52 3.02 2.21
CA ILE A 263 -1.22 4.45 2.24
C ILE A 263 -2.35 5.19 2.98
N PRO A 264 -2.03 6.07 3.96
CA PRO A 264 -3.02 6.90 4.63
C PRO A 264 -3.46 8.10 3.77
N CYS A 265 -4.76 8.43 3.82
CA CYS A 265 -5.38 9.67 3.31
C CYS A 265 -5.15 10.14 1.84
N PRO A 266 -5.21 9.32 0.76
CA PRO A 266 -5.22 9.84 -0.60
C PRO A 266 -6.62 10.12 -1.16
N LEU A 267 -6.77 11.24 -1.85
CA LEU A 267 -8.03 11.77 -2.39
C LEU A 267 -8.69 10.87 -3.44
N ASN A 268 -7.90 10.10 -4.19
CA ASN A 268 -8.37 9.39 -5.40
C ASN A 268 -8.39 7.85 -5.28
N ILE A 269 -8.23 7.27 -4.08
CA ILE A 269 -8.17 5.81 -3.92
C ILE A 269 -9.31 5.10 -4.66
N GLY A 270 -10.56 5.49 -4.41
CA GLY A 270 -11.71 4.78 -4.99
C GLY A 270 -11.71 4.76 -6.51
N ARG A 271 -11.25 5.84 -7.16
CA ARG A 271 -11.16 5.95 -8.63
C ARG A 271 -10.04 5.06 -9.17
N VAL A 272 -8.85 5.10 -8.54
CA VAL A 272 -7.71 4.26 -8.95
C VAL A 272 -8.04 2.79 -8.77
N VAL A 273 -8.58 2.42 -7.62
CA VAL A 273 -8.99 1.05 -7.30
C VAL A 273 -10.05 0.55 -8.29
N ASN A 274 -11.12 1.31 -8.53
CA ASN A 274 -12.16 0.91 -9.49
C ASN A 274 -11.59 0.73 -10.90
N SER A 275 -10.68 1.63 -11.33
CA SER A 275 -10.05 1.54 -12.65
C SER A 275 -9.13 0.32 -12.78
N LEU A 276 -8.39 -0.02 -11.72
CA LEU A 276 -7.58 -1.24 -11.67
C LEU A 276 -8.46 -2.49 -11.77
N LEU A 277 -9.57 -2.53 -11.03
CA LEU A 277 -10.49 -3.65 -11.03
C LEU A 277 -11.29 -3.81 -12.33
N ASP A 278 -11.52 -2.74 -13.07
CA ASP A 278 -12.15 -2.82 -14.39
C ASP A 278 -11.28 -3.56 -15.39
N ARG A 279 -9.98 -3.30 -15.34
CA ARG A 279 -9.01 -3.91 -16.24
C ARG A 279 -8.51 -5.26 -15.75
N TYR A 280 -8.40 -5.41 -14.43
CA TYR A 280 -7.82 -6.56 -13.73
C TYR A 280 -8.76 -7.03 -12.61
N PRO A 281 -9.89 -7.69 -12.92
CA PRO A 281 -10.93 -7.97 -11.93
C PRO A 281 -10.52 -8.96 -10.85
N ALA A 282 -9.53 -9.82 -11.09
CA ALA A 282 -9.10 -10.85 -10.16
C ALA A 282 -8.18 -10.31 -9.04
N SER A 283 -7.72 -9.07 -9.19
CA SER A 283 -6.79 -8.37 -8.30
C SER A 283 -7.48 -7.85 -7.05
N TYR A 284 -8.82 -7.94 -6.98
CA TYR A 284 -9.63 -7.66 -5.79
C TYR A 284 -9.14 -8.39 -4.54
N VAL A 285 -8.51 -9.56 -4.70
CA VAL A 285 -7.90 -10.32 -3.59
C VAL A 285 -6.89 -9.45 -2.83
N ALA A 286 -6.13 -8.59 -3.51
CA ALA A 286 -5.16 -7.69 -2.89
C ALA A 286 -5.82 -6.67 -1.94
N LEU A 287 -7.01 -6.19 -2.28
CA LEU A 287 -7.76 -5.21 -1.46
C LEU A 287 -8.30 -5.84 -0.19
N VAL A 288 -8.84 -7.06 -0.31
CA VAL A 288 -9.51 -7.72 0.81
C VAL A 288 -8.53 -8.52 1.67
N TYR A 289 -7.27 -8.69 1.23
CA TYR A 289 -6.28 -9.55 1.88
C TYR A 289 -6.09 -9.26 3.37
N ASP A 290 -6.00 -7.98 3.75
CA ASP A 290 -5.83 -7.60 5.15
C ASP A 290 -7.07 -7.91 6.00
N ILE A 291 -8.25 -7.92 5.39
CA ILE A 291 -9.52 -8.25 6.05
C ILE A 291 -9.62 -9.76 6.24
N LEU A 292 -9.12 -10.56 5.29
CA LEU A 292 -9.12 -12.02 5.39
C LEU A 292 -8.36 -12.52 6.62
N PHE A 293 -7.31 -11.80 7.03
CA PHE A 293 -6.43 -12.17 8.16
C PHE A 293 -6.41 -11.11 9.26
N TRP A 294 -7.44 -10.27 9.32
CA TRP A 294 -7.52 -9.21 10.33
C TRP A 294 -7.61 -9.80 11.74
N ASN A 295 -6.92 -9.17 12.69
CA ASN A 295 -7.07 -9.47 14.10
C ASN A 295 -7.60 -8.26 14.88
N GLN A 296 -8.25 -8.51 16.02
CA GLN A 296 -8.90 -7.47 16.80
C GLN A 296 -7.97 -6.38 17.38
N LYS A 297 -6.66 -6.61 17.37
CA LYS A 297 -5.63 -5.67 17.85
C LYS A 297 -5.14 -4.74 16.73
N GLU A 298 -5.41 -5.07 15.48
CA GLU A 298 -5.01 -4.29 14.32
C GLU A 298 -6.03 -3.21 13.96
N ARG A 299 -5.52 -2.04 13.63
CA ARG A 299 -6.31 -0.99 12.99
C ARG A 299 -6.25 -1.19 11.48
N LEU A 300 -7.39 -1.48 10.86
CA LEU A 300 -7.52 -1.48 9.41
C LEU A 300 -7.32 -0.07 8.85
N ASN A 301 -6.80 0.02 7.62
CA ASN A 301 -6.66 1.30 6.92
C ASN A 301 -8.05 1.92 6.69
N GLY A 302 -8.24 3.13 7.23
CA GLY A 302 -9.49 3.90 7.11
C GLY A 302 -9.99 4.02 5.68
N ASN A 303 -9.07 4.18 4.72
CA ASN A 303 -9.43 4.31 3.31
C ASN A 303 -9.97 3.02 2.70
N LEU A 304 -9.45 1.86 3.11
CA LEU A 304 -9.99 0.57 2.68
C LEU A 304 -11.42 0.43 3.18
N ILE A 305 -11.66 0.79 4.44
CA ILE A 305 -12.99 0.76 5.04
C ILE A 305 -13.93 1.73 4.31
N GLU A 306 -13.50 2.95 4.04
CA GLU A 306 -14.29 3.96 3.33
C GLU A 306 -14.63 3.51 1.91
N TYR A 307 -13.64 3.00 1.17
CA TYR A 307 -13.89 2.40 -0.14
C TYR A 307 -14.92 1.28 -0.05
N LEU A 308 -14.83 0.41 0.95
CA LEU A 308 -15.79 -0.67 1.18
C LEU A 308 -17.18 -0.22 1.63
N ARG A 309 -17.30 0.97 2.22
CA ARG A 309 -18.58 1.57 2.64
C ARG A 309 -19.27 2.31 1.50
N GLY A 310 -18.53 2.81 0.52
CA GLY A 310 -19.09 3.60 -0.58
C GLY A 310 -19.96 2.77 -1.52
N ASP A 311 -21.07 3.36 -1.99
CA ASP A 311 -22.07 2.71 -2.86
C ASP A 311 -21.52 2.29 -4.24
N ASN A 312 -20.39 2.85 -4.66
CA ASN A 312 -19.77 2.62 -5.97
C ASN A 312 -18.59 1.63 -5.92
N ASN A 313 -18.47 0.81 -4.87
CA ASN A 313 -17.35 -0.12 -4.76
C ASN A 313 -17.62 -1.43 -5.52
N LYS A 314 -16.69 -1.83 -6.39
CA LYS A 314 -16.87 -2.96 -7.32
C LYS A 314 -16.69 -4.33 -6.67
N ILE A 315 -16.33 -4.35 -5.39
CA ILE A 315 -16.01 -5.58 -4.67
C ILE A 315 -17.10 -6.01 -3.70
N VAL A 316 -18.18 -5.23 -3.49
CA VAL A 316 -19.31 -5.62 -2.61
C VAL A 316 -19.80 -7.01 -2.95
N ALA A 317 -20.22 -7.25 -4.20
CA ALA A 317 -20.78 -8.54 -4.59
C ALA A 317 -19.80 -9.71 -4.37
N LYS A 318 -18.52 -9.50 -4.64
CA LYS A 318 -17.47 -10.51 -4.41
C LYS A 318 -17.24 -10.76 -2.91
N LEU A 319 -17.29 -9.70 -2.10
CA LEU A 319 -17.18 -9.79 -0.65
C LEU A 319 -18.39 -10.48 -0.04
N THR A 320 -19.61 -10.18 -0.51
CA THR A 320 -20.83 -10.85 -0.08
C THR A 320 -20.74 -12.35 -0.35
N PHE A 321 -20.34 -12.74 -1.56
CA PHE A 321 -20.11 -14.15 -1.89
C PHE A 321 -19.06 -14.80 -0.97
N LEU A 322 -17.91 -14.15 -0.74
CA LEU A 322 -16.89 -14.67 0.17
C LEU A 322 -17.37 -14.75 1.63
N GLN A 323 -18.22 -13.83 2.08
CA GLN A 323 -18.80 -13.85 3.43
C GLN A 323 -19.81 -14.98 3.60
N GLU A 324 -20.57 -15.31 2.56
CA GLU A 324 -21.48 -16.46 2.55
C GLU A 324 -20.70 -17.78 2.65
N GLU A 325 -19.55 -17.88 1.96
CA GLU A 325 -18.71 -19.07 2.06
C GLU A 325 -17.89 -19.11 3.36
N TRP A 326 -17.47 -17.93 3.88
CA TRP A 326 -16.49 -17.80 4.96
C TRP A 326 -17.12 -17.07 6.14
N GLU A 327 -17.93 -17.80 6.90
CA GLU A 327 -18.57 -17.33 8.13
C GLU A 327 -17.62 -16.54 9.07
N PRO A 328 -16.35 -16.92 9.27
CA PRO A 328 -15.42 -16.15 10.10
C PRO A 328 -15.01 -14.79 9.49
N LEU A 329 -14.95 -14.67 8.15
CA LEU A 329 -14.77 -13.40 7.46
C LEU A 329 -15.99 -12.50 7.66
N ARG A 330 -17.21 -13.07 7.60
CA ARG A 330 -18.44 -12.33 7.90
C ARG A 330 -18.42 -11.78 9.33
N LEU A 331 -18.09 -12.62 10.31
CA LEU A 331 -17.97 -12.20 11.71
C LEU A 331 -16.86 -11.16 11.94
N ALA A 332 -15.72 -11.29 11.25
CA ALA A 332 -14.65 -10.30 11.30
C ALA A 332 -15.13 -8.95 10.73
N VAL A 333 -15.76 -8.95 9.56
CA VAL A 333 -16.32 -7.74 8.93
C VAL A 333 -17.42 -7.12 9.78
N GLU A 334 -18.31 -7.92 10.37
CA GLU A 334 -19.33 -7.44 11.31
C GLU A 334 -18.69 -6.86 12.58
N SER A 335 -17.66 -7.50 13.13
CA SER A 335 -16.92 -6.97 14.27
C SER A 335 -16.19 -5.66 13.94
N ILE A 336 -15.63 -5.54 12.73
CA ILE A 336 -14.99 -4.32 12.24
C ILE A 336 -16.04 -3.23 12.10
N LYS A 337 -17.19 -3.54 11.47
CA LYS A 337 -18.33 -2.63 11.33
C LYS A 337 -18.80 -2.16 12.71
N ARG A 338 -19.02 -3.06 13.68
CA ARG A 338 -19.42 -2.71 15.06
C ARG A 338 -18.37 -1.89 15.82
N LYS A 339 -17.07 -2.20 15.68
CA LYS A 339 -15.99 -1.40 16.32
C LYS A 339 -15.80 -0.03 15.67
N GLN A 340 -16.28 0.15 14.45
CA GLN A 340 -16.22 1.39 13.68
C GLN A 340 -17.59 2.03 13.48
N GLU A 341 -18.62 1.51 14.13
CA GLU A 341 -19.86 2.23 14.36
C GLU A 341 -19.43 3.45 15.16
N GLN A 342 -19.66 4.62 14.57
CA GLN A 342 -19.51 5.86 15.29
C GLN A 342 -20.41 5.77 16.52
N THR A 343 -19.81 5.79 17.71
CA THR A 343 -20.56 5.99 18.94
C THR A 343 -20.78 7.49 19.12
N VAL A 344 -21.78 7.88 19.91
CA VAL A 344 -22.06 9.30 20.16
C VAL A 344 -20.84 9.95 20.79
N GLU A 345 -20.14 9.26 21.70
CA GLU A 345 -18.92 9.75 22.35
C GLU A 345 -17.76 9.93 21.37
N ASN A 346 -17.60 9.04 20.39
CA ASN A 346 -16.56 9.16 19.36
C ASN A 346 -16.85 10.33 18.40
N LEU A 347 -18.12 10.55 18.05
CA LEU A 347 -18.54 11.71 17.28
C LEU A 347 -18.35 13.01 18.05
N ALA A 348 -18.78 13.05 19.32
CA ALA A 348 -18.58 14.19 20.22
C ALA A 348 -17.09 14.56 20.29
N ARG A 349 -16.23 13.56 20.57
CA ARG A 349 -14.77 13.77 20.59
C ARG A 349 -14.24 14.30 19.26
N THR A 350 -14.75 13.81 18.14
CA THR A 350 -14.33 14.28 16.81
C THR A 350 -14.71 15.75 16.62
N ILE A 351 -15.94 16.12 16.95
CA ILE A 351 -16.49 17.47 16.79
C ILE A 351 -15.75 18.47 17.69
N HIS A 352 -15.51 18.12 18.97
CA HIS A 352 -14.72 18.96 19.89
C HIS A 352 -13.30 19.22 19.40
N ASN A 353 -12.72 18.31 18.61
CA ASN A 353 -11.36 18.44 18.08
C ASN A 353 -11.29 19.04 16.66
N LEU A 354 -12.41 19.58 16.15
CA LEU A 354 -12.44 20.24 14.86
C LEU A 354 -11.78 21.62 14.90
N ASN A 355 -11.07 21.91 13.82
CA ASN A 355 -10.66 23.24 13.44
C ASN A 355 -11.14 23.50 12.01
N PHE A 356 -10.97 24.73 11.52
CA PHE A 356 -11.46 25.12 10.20
C PHE A 356 -11.00 24.17 9.08
N ASN A 357 -9.72 23.80 9.05
CA ASN A 357 -9.15 22.92 8.02
C ASN A 357 -9.75 21.51 8.07
N ARG A 358 -9.87 20.92 9.27
CA ARG A 358 -10.45 19.58 9.45
C ARG A 358 -11.93 19.55 9.11
N TYR A 359 -12.67 20.56 9.55
CA TYR A 359 -14.08 20.73 9.24
C TYR A 359 -14.30 20.86 7.71
N PHE A 360 -13.52 21.70 7.04
CA PHE A 360 -13.63 21.89 5.59
C PHE A 360 -13.29 20.61 4.82
N GLY A 361 -12.28 19.85 5.27
CA GLY A 361 -11.97 18.52 4.73
C GLY A 361 -13.16 17.56 4.83
N LEU A 362 -13.77 17.45 6.03
CA LEU A 362 -14.95 16.60 6.26
C LEU A 362 -16.12 16.96 5.35
N VAL A 363 -16.41 18.25 5.18
CA VAL A 363 -17.51 18.70 4.32
C VAL A 363 -17.24 18.35 2.85
N LYS A 364 -16.01 18.55 2.36
CA LYS A 364 -15.62 18.17 1.00
C LYS A 364 -15.69 16.66 0.75
N GLU A 365 -15.23 15.87 1.71
CA GLU A 365 -15.32 14.40 1.63
C GLU A 365 -16.78 13.95 1.60
N MET A 366 -17.62 14.50 2.46
CA MET A 366 -19.06 14.21 2.46
C MET A 366 -19.74 14.58 1.15
N GLU A 367 -19.45 15.76 0.60
CA GLU A 367 -19.97 16.18 -0.71
C GLU A 367 -19.53 15.22 -1.84
N LYS A 368 -18.25 14.81 -1.81
CA LYS A 368 -17.66 13.92 -2.82
C LYS A 368 -18.21 12.49 -2.74
N TRP A 369 -18.36 11.95 -1.54
CA TRP A 369 -18.69 10.54 -1.32
C TRP A 369 -20.17 10.27 -1.13
N GLY A 370 -20.98 11.28 -0.81
CA GLY A 370 -22.39 11.10 -0.50
C GLY A 370 -22.64 10.44 0.86
N THR A 371 -21.61 10.29 1.70
CA THR A 371 -21.69 9.60 2.99
C THR A 371 -21.87 10.62 4.12
N PRO A 372 -22.87 10.46 5.01
CA PRO A 372 -23.06 11.37 6.14
C PRO A 372 -21.92 11.28 7.15
N VAL A 373 -21.48 12.43 7.68
CA VAL A 373 -20.50 12.51 8.77
C VAL A 373 -21.11 12.01 10.08
N ILE A 374 -22.38 12.32 10.32
CA ILE A 374 -23.21 11.90 11.45
C ILE A 374 -24.38 11.09 10.87
N PRO A 375 -24.52 9.80 11.19
CA PRO A 375 -25.67 9.00 10.76
C PRO A 375 -26.98 9.62 11.23
N LYS A 376 -28.02 9.60 10.39
CA LYS A 376 -29.31 10.24 10.70
C LYS A 376 -29.91 9.68 11.98
N GLU A 377 -29.73 8.38 12.22
CA GLU A 377 -30.23 7.66 13.40
C GLU A 377 -29.60 8.15 14.71
N MET A 378 -28.49 8.89 14.63
CA MET A 378 -27.76 9.43 15.77
C MET A 378 -28.08 10.90 16.05
N TYR A 379 -28.80 11.59 15.15
CA TYR A 379 -29.11 13.02 15.29
C TYR A 379 -29.75 13.34 16.64
N ASP A 380 -30.81 12.64 17.00
CA ASP A 380 -31.52 12.88 18.28
C ASP A 380 -30.60 12.77 19.49
N ARG A 381 -29.72 11.77 19.50
CA ARG A 381 -28.82 11.51 20.63
C ARG A 381 -27.71 12.56 20.71
N ILE A 382 -27.07 12.85 19.58
CA ILE A 382 -25.94 13.79 19.57
C ILE A 382 -26.42 15.23 19.78
N ILE A 383 -27.59 15.61 19.27
CA ILE A 383 -28.19 16.92 19.52
C ILE A 383 -28.54 17.05 21.01
N ALA A 384 -29.14 16.01 21.59
CA ALA A 384 -29.46 16.01 23.02
C ALA A 384 -28.22 16.13 23.92
N GLU A 385 -27.14 15.40 23.60
CA GLU A 385 -25.87 15.49 24.34
C GLU A 385 -25.15 16.83 24.11
N SER A 386 -25.36 17.46 22.95
CA SER A 386 -24.67 18.71 22.60
C SER A 386 -25.03 19.90 23.48
N SER A 387 -26.13 19.85 24.24
CA SER A 387 -26.54 20.93 25.14
C SER A 387 -25.50 21.24 26.21
N GLU A 388 -24.69 20.25 26.60
CA GLU A 388 -23.61 20.38 27.59
C GLU A 388 -22.26 20.76 26.97
N TRP A 389 -22.16 20.81 25.63
CA TRP A 389 -20.90 21.10 24.95
C TRP A 389 -20.59 22.59 24.96
N ASP A 390 -19.32 22.95 24.78
CA ASP A 390 -18.95 24.34 24.52
C ASP A 390 -19.60 24.85 23.22
N GLY A 391 -19.91 26.14 23.16
CA GLY A 391 -20.58 26.75 22.01
C GLY A 391 -19.82 26.59 20.68
N TYR A 392 -18.49 26.42 20.73
CA TYR A 392 -17.67 26.22 19.54
C TYR A 392 -17.92 24.85 18.90
N ALA A 393 -17.94 23.79 19.72
CA ALA A 393 -18.29 22.44 19.30
C ALA A 393 -19.75 22.35 18.84
N GLN A 394 -20.68 23.02 19.54
CA GLN A 394 -22.09 23.09 19.11
C GLN A 394 -22.23 23.72 17.71
N VAL A 395 -21.51 24.82 17.44
CA VAL A 395 -21.54 25.46 16.12
C VAL A 395 -21.04 24.51 15.02
N TYR A 396 -19.99 23.72 15.26
CA TYR A 396 -19.54 22.75 14.26
C TYR A 396 -20.52 21.60 14.05
N LEU A 397 -21.14 21.09 15.12
CA LEU A 397 -22.19 20.07 15.02
C LEU A 397 -23.30 20.54 14.06
N TRP A 398 -23.84 21.73 14.30
CA TRP A 398 -24.94 22.27 13.50
C TRP A 398 -24.53 22.60 12.06
N LYS A 399 -23.30 23.07 11.86
CA LYS A 399 -22.73 23.24 10.51
C LYS A 399 -22.67 21.91 9.75
N ILE A 400 -22.17 20.84 10.38
CA ILE A 400 -22.09 19.50 9.77
C ILE A 400 -23.49 19.02 9.39
N ILE A 401 -24.46 19.10 10.31
CA ILE A 401 -25.85 18.69 10.06
C ILE A 401 -26.47 19.52 8.92
N GLY A 402 -26.21 20.83 8.88
CA GLY A 402 -26.68 21.71 7.81
C GLY A 402 -26.13 21.32 6.43
N PHE A 403 -24.83 21.02 6.33
CA PHE A 403 -24.25 20.53 5.08
C PHE A 403 -24.75 19.13 4.70
N GLN A 404 -25.01 18.25 5.67
CA GLN A 404 -25.66 16.96 5.41
C GLN A 404 -27.06 17.13 4.83
N LYS A 405 -27.83 18.11 5.31
CA LYS A 405 -29.12 18.45 4.73
C LYS A 405 -28.98 18.97 3.30
N ILE A 406 -28.04 19.89 3.05
CA ILE A 406 -27.83 20.48 1.73
C ILE A 406 -27.39 19.43 0.70
N TYR A 407 -26.38 18.62 1.03
CA TYR A 407 -25.76 17.70 0.07
C TYR A 407 -26.44 16.34 -0.02
N LEU A 408 -26.98 15.84 1.10
CA LEU A 408 -27.52 14.48 1.20
C LEU A 408 -29.04 14.45 1.39
N GLY A 409 -29.70 15.61 1.59
CA GLY A 409 -31.14 15.68 1.83
C GLY A 409 -31.59 15.09 3.17
N LEU A 410 -30.67 15.00 4.15
CA LEU A 410 -30.97 14.44 5.46
C LEU A 410 -31.65 15.48 6.37
N GLU A 411 -32.96 15.33 6.53
CA GLU A 411 -33.75 16.15 7.45
C GLU A 411 -33.50 15.81 8.92
N VAL A 412 -33.58 16.82 9.77
CA VAL A 412 -33.54 16.68 11.23
C VAL A 412 -34.97 16.64 11.74
N ASP A 413 -35.36 15.50 12.30
CA ASP A 413 -36.64 15.37 13.00
C ASP A 413 -36.64 16.28 14.24
N ALA A 414 -37.80 16.75 14.69
CA ALA A 414 -37.88 17.67 15.82
C ALA A 414 -37.31 16.99 17.09
N PRO A 415 -36.14 17.42 17.61
CA PRO A 415 -35.52 16.76 18.74
C PRO A 415 -36.38 17.00 19.99
N LYS A 416 -36.43 16.00 20.87
CA LYS A 416 -37.31 16.00 22.06
C LYS A 416 -36.94 17.05 23.11
N LYS A 417 -35.69 17.54 23.11
CA LYS A 417 -35.18 18.52 24.07
C LYS A 417 -34.05 19.33 23.41
N ILE A 418 -34.18 20.66 23.41
CA ILE A 418 -33.10 21.59 23.08
C ILE A 418 -33.06 22.63 24.19
N GLU A 419 -31.89 22.80 24.81
CA GLU A 419 -31.75 23.65 26.00
C GLU A 419 -30.80 24.83 25.79
N SER A 420 -29.86 24.77 24.84
CA SER A 420 -28.94 25.88 24.54
C SER A 420 -29.46 26.81 23.45
N LEU A 421 -29.10 28.10 23.52
CA LEU A 421 -29.48 29.11 22.52
C LEU A 421 -28.84 28.79 21.16
N GLU A 422 -27.58 28.34 21.18
CA GLU A 422 -26.83 27.94 19.99
C GLU A 422 -27.48 26.74 19.29
N ALA A 423 -28.08 25.80 20.04
CA ALA A 423 -28.79 24.68 19.45
C ALA A 423 -30.18 25.05 18.92
N LEU A 424 -30.85 26.03 19.53
CA LEU A 424 -32.08 26.61 18.97
C LEU A 424 -31.79 27.33 17.65
N GLU A 425 -30.76 28.18 17.63
CA GLU A 425 -30.31 28.88 16.43
C GLU A 425 -29.87 27.88 15.34
N GLY A 426 -29.07 26.88 15.70
CA GLY A 426 -28.63 25.83 14.79
C GLY A 426 -29.80 25.05 14.17
N LEU A 427 -30.78 24.64 14.98
CA LEU A 427 -31.98 23.95 14.48
C LEU A 427 -32.80 24.85 13.55
N GLU A 428 -32.99 26.12 13.90
CA GLU A 428 -33.72 27.08 13.07
C GLU A 428 -33.04 27.28 11.72
N ILE A 429 -31.71 27.46 11.71
CA ILE A 429 -30.91 27.52 10.49
C ILE A 429 -31.13 26.27 9.65
N VAL A 430 -30.93 25.07 10.23
CA VAL A 430 -31.06 23.81 9.48
C VAL A 430 -32.48 23.59 8.95
N ARG A 431 -33.53 23.98 9.68
CA ARG A 431 -34.91 23.91 9.19
C ARG A 431 -35.13 24.83 7.98
N ASN A 432 -34.56 26.03 8.03
CA ASN A 432 -34.69 27.05 7.00
C ASN A 432 -33.74 26.87 5.81
N LEU A 433 -32.76 25.97 5.90
CA LEU A 433 -31.99 25.51 4.75
C LEU A 433 -32.97 24.85 3.77
N SER A 434 -33.26 25.54 2.67
CA SER A 434 -34.04 24.96 1.57
C SER A 434 -33.22 23.87 0.91
N GLY A 435 -33.87 22.77 0.53
CA GLY A 435 -33.27 21.75 -0.30
C GLY A 435 -32.85 22.37 -1.63
N LEU A 436 -31.59 22.79 -1.74
CA LEU A 436 -30.96 23.13 -3.01
C LEU A 436 -30.98 21.85 -3.83
N LYS A 437 -32.01 21.69 -4.68
CA LYS A 437 -32.06 20.62 -5.68
C LYS A 437 -30.69 20.60 -6.36
N LYS A 438 -30.01 19.44 -6.34
CA LYS A 438 -28.75 19.18 -7.05
C LYS A 438 -28.75 19.96 -8.36
N ARG A 439 -27.82 20.90 -8.54
CA ARG A 439 -27.49 21.37 -9.88
C ARG A 439 -27.02 20.11 -10.64
N GLN A 440 -27.82 19.71 -11.62
CA GLN A 440 -27.53 18.58 -12.52
C GLN A 440 -26.20 18.80 -13.24
#